data_AF-A0A1F2XUT4-F1
#
_entry.id   AF-A0A1F2XUT4-F1
#
_cell.length_a   1.000
_cell.length_b   1.000
_cell.length_c   1.000
_cell.angle_alpha   90.00
_cell.angle_beta   90.00
_cell.angle_gamma   90.00
#
_symmetry.space_group_name_H-M   'P 1'
#
loop_
_entity.id
_entity.type
_entity.pdbx_description
1 polymer ?
#
loop_
_entity_poly.entity_id
_entity_poly.type
_entity_poly.pdbx_seq_one_letter_code
_entity_poly.pdbx_strand_id
1 'polypeptide(L)'
;MYYVNFKSIDNPLNYVLLKIQKNDDRKKMRNYKFYLMFILSTLILIIFITSSPLLKNKFFLMTHSNWVKVNNFKIIETYTYCLSEPWRRGIDRAAYRYIKYEYSFDKRKYIGENEKLFGVYRINLLDNCEKLKEKNEVLWNEYNKNNYPLYANISNSKILTSNDLFK
;
A
#
# COMPACT_ATOMS: atom_id res chain seq x y z
N MET A 1 -41.49 15.74 1.25
CA MET A 1 -42.50 15.91 0.18
C MET A 1 -43.05 17.33 0.32
N TYR A 2 -42.59 18.27 -0.51
CA TYR A 2 -43.10 19.65 -0.50
C TYR A 2 -43.91 19.85 -1.78
N TYR A 3 -45.23 19.95 -1.64
CA TYR A 3 -46.15 20.24 -2.74
C TYR A 3 -46.13 21.75 -3.02
N VAL A 4 -45.67 22.16 -4.20
CA VAL A 4 -45.87 23.51 -4.72
C VAL A 4 -47.03 23.45 -5.72
N ASN A 5 -48.13 24.10 -5.38
CA ASN A 5 -49.36 24.14 -6.18
C ASN A 5 -49.20 25.20 -7.31
N PHE A 6 -49.15 24.76 -8.56
CA PHE A 6 -48.93 25.60 -9.75
C PHE A 6 -50.22 26.33 -10.19
N LYS A 7 -50.73 27.23 -9.35
CA LYS A 7 -51.89 28.06 -9.71
C LYS A 7 -51.66 29.55 -9.39
N SER A 8 -50.66 30.16 -10.05
CA SER A 8 -50.69 31.53 -10.60
C SER A 8 -49.27 31.92 -10.99
N ILE A 9 -48.97 31.92 -12.30
CA ILE A 9 -47.70 32.44 -12.84
C ILE A 9 -47.71 33.99 -12.85
N ASP A 10 -48.85 34.62 -12.54
CA ASP A 10 -49.05 36.06 -12.62
C ASP A 10 -48.68 36.84 -11.34
N ASN A 11 -48.25 36.14 -10.27
CA ASN A 11 -47.79 36.81 -9.05
C ASN A 11 -46.27 37.06 -9.12
N PRO A 12 -45.81 38.33 -9.17
CA PRO A 12 -44.39 38.67 -9.31
C PRO A 12 -43.51 38.09 -8.18
N LEU A 13 -44.09 37.85 -7.00
CA LEU A 13 -43.37 37.23 -5.88
C LEU A 13 -42.99 35.76 -6.17
N ASN A 14 -43.88 34.99 -6.81
CA ASN A 14 -43.63 33.59 -7.16
C ASN A 14 -42.57 33.46 -8.25
N TYR A 15 -42.54 34.39 -9.20
CA TYR A 15 -41.50 34.45 -10.23
C TYR A 15 -40.10 34.72 -9.61
N VAL A 16 -40.02 35.63 -8.65
CA VAL A 16 -38.77 35.94 -7.94
C VAL A 16 -38.30 34.74 -7.11
N LEU A 17 -39.20 34.09 -6.38
CA LEU A 17 -38.88 32.89 -5.60
C LEU A 17 -38.38 31.73 -6.48
N LEU A 18 -39.02 31.47 -7.62
CA LEU A 18 -38.56 30.47 -8.59
C LEU A 18 -37.17 30.80 -9.16
N LYS A 19 -36.87 32.08 -9.40
CA LYS A 19 -35.58 32.53 -9.91
C LYS A 19 -34.46 32.39 -8.87
N ILE A 20 -34.76 32.65 -7.60
CA ILE A 20 -33.84 32.42 -6.47
C ILE A 20 -33.56 30.93 -6.31
N GLN A 21 -34.59 30.08 -6.30
CA GLN A 21 -34.44 28.63 -6.16
C GLN A 21 -33.63 28.03 -7.32
N LYS A 22 -33.89 28.45 -8.56
CA LYS A 22 -33.11 28.02 -9.74
C LYS A 22 -31.66 28.52 -9.73
N ASN A 23 -31.37 29.64 -9.06
CA ASN A 23 -30.00 30.12 -8.86
C ASN A 23 -29.27 29.30 -7.79
N ASP A 24 -29.96 28.96 -6.70
CA ASP A 24 -29.40 28.16 -5.62
C ASP A 24 -29.12 26.72 -6.08
N ASP A 25 -30.05 26.10 -6.81
CA ASP A 25 -29.87 24.78 -7.42
C ASP A 25 -28.68 24.77 -8.40
N ARG A 26 -28.51 25.82 -9.22
CA ARG A 26 -27.35 25.96 -10.12
C ARG A 26 -26.04 26.10 -9.36
N LYS A 27 -26.03 26.82 -8.23
CA LYS A 27 -24.84 26.99 -7.38
C LYS A 27 -24.46 25.68 -6.70
N LYS A 28 -25.46 24.94 -6.18
CA LYS A 28 -25.29 23.62 -5.60
C LYS A 28 -24.76 22.59 -6.61
N MET A 29 -25.30 22.60 -7.84
CA MET A 29 -24.84 21.72 -8.92
C MET A 29 -23.42 22.06 -9.40
N ARG A 30 -23.03 23.35 -9.41
CA ARG A 30 -21.67 23.79 -9.71
C ARG A 30 -20.68 23.31 -8.63
N ASN A 31 -21.04 23.45 -7.37
CA ASN A 31 -20.22 22.96 -6.25
C ASN A 31 -20.07 21.44 -6.32
N TYR A 32 -21.14 20.69 -6.61
CA TYR A 32 -21.05 19.25 -6.79
C TYR A 32 -20.11 18.84 -7.92
N LYS A 33 -20.18 19.51 -9.09
CA LYS A 33 -19.25 19.28 -10.21
C LYS A 33 -17.80 19.56 -9.80
N PHE A 34 -17.56 20.62 -9.02
CA PHE A 34 -16.24 20.94 -8.52
C PHE A 34 -15.70 19.85 -7.56
N TYR A 35 -16.52 19.39 -6.61
CA TYR A 35 -16.15 18.28 -5.72
C TYR A 35 -15.87 16.99 -6.49
N LEU A 36 -16.70 16.67 -7.48
CA LEU A 36 -16.51 15.48 -8.31
C LEU A 36 -15.18 15.56 -9.09
N MET A 37 -14.88 16.70 -9.70
CA MET A 37 -13.60 16.92 -10.39
C MET A 37 -12.41 16.84 -9.44
N PHE A 38 -12.53 17.37 -8.23
CA PHE A 38 -11.50 17.28 -7.21
C PHE A 38 -11.22 15.82 -6.85
N ILE A 39 -12.26 15.03 -6.54
CA ILE A 39 -12.13 13.60 -6.23
C ILE A 39 -11.49 12.84 -7.39
N LEU A 40 -11.94 13.05 -8.63
CA LEU A 40 -11.36 12.45 -9.83
C LEU A 40 -9.88 12.81 -9.99
N SER A 41 -9.52 14.08 -9.79
CA SER A 41 -8.12 14.52 -9.87
C SER A 41 -7.24 13.85 -8.82
N THR A 42 -7.75 13.69 -7.58
CA THR A 42 -7.00 13.03 -6.51
C THR A 42 -6.81 11.54 -6.79
N LEU A 43 -7.81 10.85 -7.35
CA LEU A 43 -7.71 9.45 -7.74
C LEU A 43 -6.66 9.25 -8.84
N ILE A 44 -6.65 10.12 -9.85
CA ILE A 44 -5.66 10.06 -10.93
C ILE A 44 -4.24 10.26 -10.37
N LEU A 45 -4.06 11.22 -9.47
CA LEU A 45 -2.78 11.47 -8.78
C LEU A 45 -2.32 10.25 -7.98
N ILE A 46 -3.21 9.62 -7.21
CA ILE A 46 -2.91 8.40 -6.45
C ILE A 46 -2.46 7.29 -7.40
N ILE A 47 -3.20 7.05 -8.49
CA ILE A 47 -2.86 6.03 -9.49
C ILE A 47 -1.45 6.32 -10.07
N PHE A 48 -1.18 7.57 -10.43
CA PHE A 48 0.10 7.98 -11.01
C PHE A 48 1.29 7.80 -10.05
N ILE A 49 1.09 8.07 -8.75
CA ILE A 49 2.11 7.84 -7.72
C ILE A 49 2.34 6.35 -7.51
N THR A 50 1.27 5.53 -7.49
CA THR A 50 1.37 4.08 -7.25
C THR A 50 1.92 3.28 -8.43
N SER A 51 1.79 3.78 -9.66
CA SER A 51 2.20 3.04 -10.87
C SER A 51 3.70 3.03 -11.12
N SER A 52 4.43 4.02 -10.61
CA SER A 52 5.88 4.12 -10.79
C SER A 52 6.63 3.77 -9.51
N PRO A 53 7.53 2.78 -9.53
CA PRO A 53 8.31 2.40 -8.33
C PRO A 53 9.19 3.55 -7.83
N LEU A 54 9.68 4.42 -8.72
CA LEU A 54 10.50 5.58 -8.34
C LEU A 54 9.67 6.63 -7.58
N LEU A 55 8.47 6.94 -8.07
CA LEU A 55 7.55 7.91 -7.44
C LEU A 55 7.01 7.37 -6.13
N LYS A 56 6.62 6.09 -6.09
CA LYS A 56 6.18 5.39 -4.88
C LYS A 56 7.27 5.44 -3.80
N ASN A 57 8.54 5.24 -4.16
CA ASN A 57 9.67 5.33 -3.21
C ASN A 57 9.88 6.75 -2.67
N LYS A 58 9.87 7.77 -3.55
CA LYS A 58 10.01 9.18 -3.13
C LYS A 58 8.87 9.61 -2.21
N PHE A 59 7.63 9.24 -2.55
CA PHE A 59 6.46 9.56 -1.75
C PHE A 59 6.49 8.86 -0.39
N PHE A 60 6.93 7.60 -0.34
CA PHE A 60 7.12 6.86 0.90
C PHE A 60 8.11 7.56 1.83
N LEU A 61 9.29 7.92 1.34
CA LEU A 61 10.29 8.65 2.13
C LEU A 61 9.81 10.02 2.61
N MET A 62 9.01 10.73 1.79
CA MET A 62 8.44 12.02 2.16
C MET A 62 7.39 11.92 3.26
N THR A 63 6.55 10.88 3.22
CA THR A 63 5.46 10.68 4.19
C THR A 63 5.90 9.97 5.46
N HIS A 64 6.96 9.18 5.38
CA HIS A 64 7.46 8.36 6.47
C HIS A 64 8.92 8.72 6.81
N SER A 65 9.12 9.94 7.32
CA SER A 65 10.44 10.51 7.64
C SER A 65 11.30 9.66 8.60
N ASN A 66 10.65 8.80 9.39
CA ASN A 66 11.33 7.90 10.33
C ASN A 66 11.99 6.69 9.64
N TRP A 67 11.79 6.51 8.34
CA TRP A 67 12.39 5.45 7.55
C TRP A 67 13.63 5.96 6.85
N VAL A 68 14.76 5.32 7.12
CA VAL A 68 16.03 5.67 6.48
C VAL A 68 16.58 4.48 5.72
N LYS A 69 17.17 4.79 4.56
CA LYS A 69 17.87 3.81 3.74
C LYS A 69 19.05 3.28 4.54
N VAL A 70 19.09 1.96 4.70
CA VAL A 70 20.12 1.28 5.46
C VAL A 70 21.33 1.04 4.57
N ASN A 71 22.49 1.53 5.00
CA ASN A 71 23.77 1.25 4.36
C ASN A 71 24.45 0.08 5.08
N ASN A 72 25.17 -0.76 4.35
CA ASN A 72 25.92 -1.91 4.88
C ASN A 72 25.05 -2.94 5.62
N PHE A 73 23.99 -3.40 4.95
CA PHE A 73 23.20 -4.53 5.42
C PHE A 73 23.96 -5.84 5.21
N LYS A 74 24.03 -6.68 6.25
CA LYS A 74 24.65 -8.00 6.19
C LYS A 74 23.68 -9.05 6.72
N ILE A 75 23.43 -10.09 5.93
CA ILE A 75 22.67 -11.26 6.39
C ILE A 75 23.58 -12.09 7.29
N ILE A 76 23.12 -12.35 8.51
CA ILE A 76 23.81 -13.18 9.51
C ILE A 76 23.34 -14.63 9.37
N GLU A 77 22.02 -14.82 9.30
CA GLU A 77 21.40 -16.13 9.26
C GLU A 77 20.16 -16.08 8.36
N THR A 78 19.91 -17.15 7.62
CA THR A 78 18.71 -17.28 6.84
C THR A 78 18.34 -18.74 6.66
N TYR A 79 17.06 -19.05 6.77
CA TYR A 79 16.54 -20.38 6.46
C TYR A 79 15.10 -20.28 5.96
N THR A 80 14.67 -21.28 5.20
CA THR A 80 13.29 -21.38 4.72
C THR A 80 12.53 -22.43 5.51
N TYR A 81 11.33 -22.09 5.96
CA TYR A 81 10.47 -23.00 6.70
C TYR A 81 9.05 -22.96 6.15
N CYS A 82 8.31 -24.04 6.35
CA CYS A 82 6.93 -24.15 5.90
C CYS A 82 5.97 -23.92 7.06
N LEU A 83 4.83 -23.33 6.74
CA LEU A 83 3.72 -23.12 7.65
C LEU A 83 2.41 -23.51 6.97
N SER A 84 1.47 -24.00 7.77
CA SER A 84 0.09 -24.23 7.34
C SER A 84 -0.76 -22.94 7.36
N GLU A 85 -0.26 -21.87 7.97
CA GLU A 85 -0.97 -20.59 8.07
C GLU A 85 -1.30 -19.98 6.69
N PRO A 86 -2.45 -19.28 6.56
CA PRO A 86 -3.40 -18.91 7.62
C PRO A 86 -4.38 -20.02 8.03
N TRP A 87 -4.34 -21.21 7.42
CA TRP A 87 -5.31 -22.28 7.66
C TRP A 87 -4.70 -23.39 8.55
N ARG A 88 -4.99 -23.36 9.85
CA ARG A 88 -4.33 -24.10 10.95
C ARG A 88 -4.27 -25.65 10.88
N ARG A 89 -4.68 -26.34 9.81
CA ARG A 89 -4.70 -27.83 9.80
C ARG A 89 -4.17 -28.48 8.51
N GLY A 90 -3.22 -29.40 8.71
CA GLY A 90 -3.00 -30.61 7.93
C GLY A 90 -2.01 -30.56 6.77
N ILE A 91 -1.83 -29.41 6.11
CA ILE A 91 -0.92 -29.32 4.95
C ILE A 91 -0.16 -28.00 4.99
N ASP A 92 1.15 -28.07 4.74
CA ASP A 92 1.98 -26.90 4.50
C ASP A 92 1.46 -26.12 3.28
N ARG A 93 1.00 -24.90 3.51
CA ARG A 93 0.39 -24.05 2.49
C ARG A 93 1.27 -22.89 2.08
N ALA A 94 2.31 -22.60 2.84
CA ALA A 94 3.26 -21.57 2.51
C ALA A 94 4.67 -21.93 2.96
N ALA A 95 5.67 -21.47 2.21
CA ALA A 95 7.04 -21.39 2.67
C ALA A 95 7.42 -19.93 2.91
N TYR A 96 8.00 -19.65 4.06
CA TYR A 96 8.48 -18.34 4.47
C TYR A 96 9.99 -18.36 4.67
N ARG A 97 10.63 -17.22 4.43
CA ARG A 97 12.05 -17.03 4.69
C ARG A 97 12.21 -16.31 6.02
N TYR A 98 12.92 -16.94 6.95
CA TYR A 98 13.49 -16.26 8.09
C TYR A 98 14.79 -15.58 7.66
N ILE A 99 14.97 -14.34 8.11
CA ILE A 99 16.25 -13.64 8.02
C ILE A 99 16.63 -13.01 9.36
N LYS A 100 17.90 -13.19 9.74
CA LYS A 100 18.59 -12.40 10.76
C LYS A 100 19.66 -11.57 10.07
N TYR A 101 19.73 -10.30 10.41
CA TYR A 101 20.61 -9.37 9.73
C TYR A 101 21.22 -8.35 10.68
N GLU A 102 22.41 -7.89 10.30
CA GLU A 102 23.10 -6.76 10.91
C GLU A 102 22.96 -5.55 9.99
N TYR A 103 22.78 -4.38 10.58
CA TYR A 103 22.88 -3.14 9.86
C TYR A 103 23.53 -2.04 10.69
N SER A 104 24.13 -1.07 10.01
CA SER A 104 24.70 0.12 10.64
C SER A 104 23.86 1.36 10.38
N PHE A 105 23.53 2.08 11.44
CA PHE A 105 22.90 3.40 11.38
C PHE A 105 23.50 4.30 12.46
N ASP A 106 23.84 5.54 12.11
CA ASP A 106 24.48 6.51 13.02
C ASP A 106 25.70 5.92 13.78
N LYS A 107 26.59 5.23 13.04
CA LYS A 107 27.78 4.53 13.56
C LYS A 107 27.48 3.44 14.61
N ARG A 108 26.21 3.11 14.85
CA ARG A 108 25.78 2.01 15.73
C ARG A 108 25.38 0.81 14.89
N LYS A 109 25.67 -0.38 15.42
CA LYS A 109 25.28 -1.66 14.83
C LYS A 109 24.00 -2.14 15.49
N TYR A 110 23.08 -2.60 14.67
CA TYR A 110 21.79 -3.14 15.09
C TYR A 110 21.63 -4.53 14.49
N ILE A 111 20.97 -5.40 15.24
CA ILE A 111 20.58 -6.72 14.78
C ILE A 111 19.05 -6.72 14.71
N GLY A 112 18.53 -7.15 13.57
CA GLY A 112 17.10 -7.35 13.38
C GLY A 112 16.81 -8.74 12.85
N GLU A 113 15.57 -9.16 13.08
CA GLU A 113 15.05 -10.45 12.66
C GLU A 113 13.72 -10.21 11.92
N ASN A 114 13.48 -10.96 10.85
CA ASN A 114 12.19 -10.99 10.17
C ASN A 114 11.82 -12.44 9.89
N GLU A 115 10.78 -12.90 10.56
CA GLU A 115 10.35 -14.30 10.49
C GLU A 115 9.66 -14.64 9.17
N LYS A 116 8.91 -13.70 8.58
CA LYS A 116 8.03 -13.99 7.43
C LYS A 116 8.41 -13.16 6.20
N LEU A 117 9.71 -13.04 5.93
CA LEU A 117 10.19 -12.42 4.70
C LEU A 117 9.82 -13.34 3.53
N PHE A 118 9.15 -12.84 2.49
CA PHE A 118 8.72 -13.62 1.31
C PHE A 118 7.93 -14.90 1.60
N GLY A 119 6.60 -14.79 1.60
CA GLY A 119 5.70 -15.96 1.56
C GLY A 119 5.50 -16.49 0.14
N VAL A 120 5.85 -17.75 -0.09
CA VAL A 120 5.47 -18.51 -1.30
C VAL A 120 4.30 -19.41 -0.93
N TYR A 121 3.14 -19.16 -1.54
CA TYR A 121 1.93 -19.91 -1.27
C TYR A 121 1.80 -21.10 -2.22
N ARG A 122 1.18 -22.16 -1.70
CA ARG A 122 0.79 -23.34 -2.44
C ARG A 122 -0.32 -22.99 -3.43
N ILE A 123 -0.03 -23.12 -4.72
CA ILE A 123 -1.00 -22.91 -5.80
C ILE A 123 -1.52 -24.27 -6.30
N ASN A 124 -0.63 -25.26 -6.39
CA ASN A 124 -0.96 -26.59 -6.90
C ASN A 124 -1.12 -27.62 -5.76
N LEU A 125 -2.07 -28.54 -5.92
CA LEU A 125 -2.27 -29.69 -5.02
C LEU A 125 -1.07 -30.65 -4.94
N LEU A 126 -0.15 -30.58 -5.91
CA LEU A 126 1.07 -31.40 -5.95
C LEU A 126 2.31 -30.67 -5.41
N ASP A 127 2.19 -29.39 -5.07
CA ASP A 127 3.26 -28.68 -4.40
C ASP A 127 3.34 -29.20 -2.96
N ASN A 128 4.51 -29.71 -2.57
CA ASN A 128 4.83 -30.08 -1.20
C ASN A 128 5.71 -28.97 -0.59
N CYS A 129 6.01 -29.09 0.71
CA CYS A 129 6.86 -28.11 1.39
C CYS A 129 8.23 -27.94 0.71
N GLU A 130 8.87 -29.02 0.26
CA GLU A 130 10.17 -28.97 -0.43
C GLU A 130 10.12 -28.11 -1.70
N LYS A 131 9.12 -28.34 -2.56
CA LYS A 131 8.91 -27.50 -3.76
C LYS A 131 8.64 -26.04 -3.42
N LEU A 132 7.92 -25.77 -2.33
CA LEU A 132 7.69 -24.39 -1.89
C LEU A 132 8.98 -23.74 -1.38
N LYS A 133 9.83 -24.50 -0.69
CA LYS A 133 11.15 -24.03 -0.25
C LYS A 133 12.07 -23.72 -1.43
N GLU A 134 12.11 -24.61 -2.43
CA GLU A 134 12.90 -24.41 -3.65
C GLU A 134 12.47 -23.13 -4.40
N LYS A 135 11.16 -22.94 -4.59
CA LYS A 135 10.61 -21.70 -5.18
C LYS A 135 10.99 -20.46 -4.37
N ASN A 136 10.95 -20.55 -3.04
CA ASN A 136 11.35 -19.46 -2.16
C ASN A 136 12.84 -19.13 -2.29
N GLU A 137 13.70 -20.15 -2.36
CA GLU A 137 15.14 -19.96 -2.55
C GLU A 137 15.48 -19.29 -3.89
N VAL A 138 14.80 -19.67 -4.97
CA VAL A 138 14.97 -19.00 -6.27
C VAL A 138 14.61 -17.52 -6.17
N LEU A 139 13.45 -17.19 -5.59
CA LEU A 139 13.03 -15.79 -5.39
C LEU A 139 14.00 -15.01 -4.49
N TRP A 140 14.51 -15.66 -3.44
CA TRP A 140 15.49 -15.05 -2.56
C TRP A 140 16.81 -14.77 -3.27
N ASN A 141 17.30 -15.71 -4.08
CA ASN A 141 18.54 -15.54 -4.82
C ASN A 141 18.42 -14.42 -5.87
N GLU A 142 17.29 -14.31 -6.54
CA GLU A 142 17.00 -13.18 -7.43
C GLU A 142 16.95 -11.85 -6.64
N TYR A 143 16.29 -11.84 -5.49
CA TYR A 143 16.24 -10.66 -4.62
C TYR A 143 17.63 -10.21 -4.15
N ASN A 144 18.44 -11.16 -3.66
CA ASN A 144 19.77 -10.88 -3.13
C ASN A 144 20.74 -10.41 -4.22
N LYS A 145 20.60 -10.92 -5.45
CA LYS A 145 21.42 -10.50 -6.60
C LYS A 145 21.17 -9.05 -7.01
N ASN A 146 19.96 -8.54 -6.78
CA ASN A 146 19.51 -7.22 -7.23
C ASN A 146 19.80 -6.09 -6.24
N ASN A 147 20.44 -6.36 -5.09
CA ASN A 147 20.81 -5.35 -4.07
C ASN A 147 19.67 -4.36 -3.76
N TYR A 148 18.45 -4.88 -3.59
CA TYR A 148 17.29 -4.04 -3.33
C TYR A 148 17.50 -3.18 -2.06
N PRO A 149 17.12 -1.88 -2.11
CA PRO A 149 17.31 -0.99 -0.98
C PRO A 149 16.45 -1.43 0.20
N LEU A 150 17.08 -1.56 1.36
CA LEU A 150 16.43 -1.88 2.63
C LEU A 150 16.22 -0.58 3.42
N TYR A 151 15.06 -0.47 4.05
CA TYR A 151 14.71 0.69 4.88
C TYR A 151 14.45 0.23 6.31
N ALA A 152 15.05 0.93 7.28
CA ALA A 152 14.81 0.70 8.69
C ALA A 152 14.03 1.89 9.27
N ASN A 153 13.06 1.57 10.12
CA ASN A 153 12.34 2.56 10.91
C ASN A 153 13.13 2.87 12.19
N ILE A 154 13.57 4.11 12.32
CA ILE A 154 14.39 4.60 13.45
C ILE A 154 13.61 4.53 14.77
N SER A 155 12.27 4.61 14.75
CA SER A 155 11.45 4.65 15.96
C SER A 155 11.19 3.28 16.57
N ASN A 156 11.11 2.22 15.76
CA ASN A 156 10.60 0.92 16.19
C ASN A 156 11.46 -0.28 15.74
N SER A 157 12.67 -0.04 15.23
CA SER A 157 13.62 -1.09 14.80
C SER A 157 13.07 -2.08 13.75
N LYS A 158 11.94 -1.75 13.11
CA LYS A 158 11.33 -2.56 12.04
C LYS A 158 12.04 -2.28 10.72
N ILE A 159 12.33 -3.33 9.96
CA ILE A 159 12.83 -3.21 8.58
C ILE A 159 11.70 -3.56 7.61
N LEU A 160 11.63 -2.78 6.54
CA LEU A 160 10.84 -3.08 5.36
C LEU A 160 11.78 -3.31 4.19
N THR A 161 11.53 -4.39 3.46
CA THR A 161 12.13 -4.55 2.14
C THR A 161 11.42 -3.63 1.16
N SER A 162 12.12 -3.20 0.11
CA SER A 162 11.48 -2.52 -1.01
C SER A 162 10.28 -3.31 -1.53
N ASN A 163 10.34 -4.65 -1.54
CA ASN A 163 9.23 -5.47 -2.00
C ASN A 163 7.99 -5.40 -1.10
N ASP A 164 8.16 -5.24 0.22
CA ASP A 164 7.04 -5.02 1.15
C ASP A 164 6.44 -3.62 0.99
N LEU A 165 7.23 -2.64 0.54
CA LEU A 165 6.79 -1.28 0.23
C LEU A 165 6.11 -1.17 -1.13
N PHE A 166 6.45 -2.05 -2.07
CA PHE A 166 6.06 -1.94 -3.47
C PHE A 166 5.05 -2.98 -3.96
N LYS A 167 4.69 -3.97 -3.13
CA LYS A 167 3.48 -4.78 -3.32
C LYS A 167 2.19 -3.94 -3.34
#